data_AF-A0A4Y8RDG7-F1
#
_entry.id   AF-A0A4Y8RDG7-F1
#
_cell.length_a   1.000
_cell.length_b   1.000
_cell.length_c   1.000
_cell.angle_alpha   90.00
_cell.angle_beta   90.00
_cell.angle_gamma   90.00
#
_symmetry.space_group_name_H-M   'P 1'
#
loop_
_entity.id
_entity.type
_entity.pdbx_description
1 polymer ?
#
loop_
_entity_poly.entity_id
_entity_poly.type
_entity_poly.pdbx_seq_one_letter_code
_entity_poly.pdbx_strand_id
1 'polypeptide(L)'
;MIPYGSTMKSIALAISLLAIPCGARAASVVADGHEYDVTCTADGYRLASKYPVSRMVGTGAGSHLVEGREILYLGRSCDAYTKVFGYGSWCWANGGFFAKFDRHHFGFPRQELACLPEPSFQSNCGC
;
A
#
# COMPACT_ATOMS: atom_id res chain seq x y z
N MET A 1 47.88 43.70 45.51
CA MET A 1 47.63 42.26 45.69
C MET A 1 46.33 41.90 45.01
N ILE A 2 46.37 40.89 44.14
CA ILE A 2 45.24 40.24 43.42
C ILE A 2 44.73 39.08 44.31
N PRO A 3 43.45 38.65 44.29
CA PRO A 3 43.05 37.61 43.35
C PRO A 3 41.83 37.93 42.47
N TYR A 4 41.96 37.53 41.21
CA TYR A 4 40.93 37.39 40.19
C TYR A 4 40.03 36.20 40.55
N GLY A 5 38.73 36.42 40.69
CA GLY A 5 37.72 35.36 40.76
C GLY A 5 37.31 34.94 39.35
N SER A 6 37.80 33.79 38.89
CA SER A 6 37.37 33.12 37.67
C SER A 6 36.13 32.27 37.98
N THR A 7 35.01 32.50 37.29
CA THR A 7 33.85 31.59 37.36
C THR A 7 33.31 31.31 35.96
N MET A 8 33.87 30.24 35.39
CA MET A 8 33.21 29.15 34.68
C MET A 8 32.06 29.51 33.72
N LYS A 9 32.40 29.53 32.42
CA LYS A 9 31.43 29.57 31.31
C LYS A 9 30.63 28.27 31.29
N SER A 10 29.34 28.32 31.60
CA SER A 10 28.41 27.22 31.38
C SER A 10 28.21 27.01 29.88
N ILE A 11 28.85 25.98 29.33
CA ILE A 11 28.56 25.49 27.97
C ILE A 11 27.27 24.68 28.08
N ALA A 12 26.14 25.27 27.68
CA ALA A 12 24.89 24.54 27.51
C ALA A 12 25.04 23.58 26.33
N LEU A 13 25.08 22.29 26.62
CA LEU A 13 25.12 21.22 25.62
C LEU A 13 23.73 21.11 24.97
N ALA A 14 23.56 21.68 23.77
CA ALA A 14 22.33 21.53 23.00
C ALA A 14 22.24 20.09 22.46
N ILE A 15 21.42 19.26 23.11
CA ILE A 15 21.05 17.93 22.61
C ILE A 15 20.03 18.14 21.50
N SER A 16 20.50 18.21 20.26
CA SER A 16 19.66 18.17 19.06
C SER A 16 19.04 16.78 18.95
N LEU A 17 17.75 16.69 19.26
CA LEU A 17 16.92 15.52 19.07
C LEU A 17 16.92 15.19 17.56
N LEU A 18 17.68 14.16 17.16
CA LEU A 18 17.60 13.58 15.82
C LEU A 18 16.20 12.97 15.69
N ALA A 19 15.28 13.70 15.06
CA ALA A 19 14.04 13.13 14.58
C ALA A 19 14.40 12.08 13.53
N ILE A 20 14.39 10.80 13.93
CA ILE A 20 14.46 9.69 12.98
C ILE A 20 13.18 9.81 12.16
N PRO A 21 13.25 10.10 10.84
CA PRO A 21 12.07 9.96 10.02
C PRO A 21 11.73 8.47 10.05
N CYS A 22 10.68 8.13 10.80
CA CYS A 22 10.07 6.82 10.71
C CYS A 22 9.46 6.75 9.31
N GLY A 23 10.26 6.29 8.35
CA GLY A 23 9.77 6.01 7.01
C GLY A 23 8.67 4.97 7.15
N ALA A 24 7.43 5.37 6.88
CA ALA A 24 6.33 4.43 6.76
C ALA A 24 6.73 3.40 5.71
N ARG A 25 7.05 2.18 6.15
CA ARG A 25 7.23 1.06 5.23
C ARG A 25 5.90 0.92 4.49
N ALA A 26 5.95 0.97 3.16
CA ALA A 26 4.81 0.56 2.36
C ALA A 26 4.43 -0.86 2.81
N ALA A 27 3.18 -1.04 3.23
CA ALA A 27 2.67 -2.37 3.54
C ALA A 27 2.77 -3.21 2.26
N SER A 28 3.17 -4.48 2.37
CA SER A 28 3.08 -5.41 1.26
C SER A 28 1.99 -6.44 1.53
N VAL A 29 1.30 -6.84 0.46
CA VAL A 29 0.25 -7.85 0.49
C VAL A 29 0.51 -8.89 -0.59
N VAL A 30 -0.03 -10.08 -0.43
CA VAL A 30 0.18 -11.23 -1.30
C VAL A 30 -1.16 -11.79 -1.76
N ALA A 31 -1.31 -11.93 -3.08
CA ALA A 31 -2.43 -12.63 -3.71
C ALA A 31 -1.94 -13.41 -4.92
N ASP A 32 -2.57 -14.54 -5.24
CA ASP A 32 -2.22 -15.40 -6.37
C ASP A 32 -0.72 -15.80 -6.44
N GLY A 33 -0.02 -15.81 -5.29
CA GLY A 33 1.43 -16.09 -5.25
C GLY A 33 2.33 -14.90 -5.62
N HIS A 34 1.78 -13.70 -5.75
CA HIS A 34 2.51 -12.47 -6.07
C HIS A 34 2.49 -11.49 -4.90
N GLU A 35 3.63 -10.87 -4.61
CA GLU A 35 3.77 -9.77 -3.65
C GLU A 35 3.46 -8.43 -4.33
N TYR A 36 2.67 -7.59 -3.65
CA TYR A 36 2.27 -6.27 -4.10
C TYR A 36 2.67 -5.22 -3.07
N ASP A 37 3.35 -4.18 -3.53
CA ASP A 37 3.59 -2.98 -2.73
C ASP A 37 2.32 -2.13 -2.69
N VAL A 38 1.85 -1.80 -1.48
CA VAL A 38 0.69 -0.95 -1.28
C VAL A 38 1.13 0.51 -1.22
N THR A 39 0.53 1.35 -2.07
CA THR A 39 0.66 2.81 -2.02
C THR A 39 -0.71 3.44 -1.79
N CYS A 40 -0.79 4.32 -0.81
CA CYS A 40 -1.98 5.13 -0.55
C CYS A 40 -2.02 6.31 -1.53
N THR A 41 -3.16 6.57 -2.15
CA THR A 41 -3.38 7.73 -3.02
C THR A 41 -4.57 8.54 -2.52
N ALA A 42 -4.78 9.74 -3.09
CA ALA A 42 -5.98 10.51 -2.81
C ALA A 42 -7.27 9.77 -3.22
N ASP A 43 -7.17 8.81 -4.15
CA ASP A 43 -8.30 8.11 -4.76
C ASP A 43 -8.52 6.70 -4.22
N GLY A 44 -7.68 6.21 -3.30
CA GLY A 44 -7.78 4.89 -2.71
C GLY A 44 -6.42 4.22 -2.51
N TYR A 45 -6.33 2.93 -2.81
CA TYR A 45 -5.10 2.15 -2.75
C TYR A 45 -4.62 1.76 -4.15
N ARG A 46 -3.30 1.73 -4.31
CA ARG A 46 -2.62 1.20 -5.50
C ARG A 46 -1.70 0.07 -5.06
N LEU A 47 -2.03 -1.15 -5.49
CA LEU A 47 -1.27 -2.36 -5.24
C LEU A 47 -0.47 -2.68 -6.49
N ALA A 48 0.85 -2.56 -6.44
CA ALA A 48 1.72 -2.81 -7.59
C ALA A 48 2.54 -4.08 -7.37
N SER A 49 2.50 -5.02 -8.31
CA SER A 49 3.28 -6.25 -8.20
C SER A 49 4.78 -5.94 -8.19
N LYS A 50 5.48 -6.56 -7.25
CA LYS A 50 6.93 -6.39 -7.10
C LYS A 50 7.68 -6.89 -8.33
N TYR A 51 7.22 -8.00 -8.89
CA TYR A 51 7.75 -8.65 -10.09
C TYR A 51 6.71 -8.69 -11.22
N PRO A 52 7.14 -8.86 -12.48
CA PRO A 52 6.21 -9.11 -13.59
C PRO A 52 5.31 -10.32 -13.31
N VAL A 53 4.05 -10.21 -13.72
CA VAL A 53 3.04 -11.25 -13.63
C VAL A 53 2.62 -11.62 -15.04
N SER A 54 2.58 -12.92 -15.32
CA SER A 54 2.06 -13.45 -16.57
C SER A 54 0.61 -13.87 -16.38
N ARG A 55 -0.29 -13.33 -17.19
CA ARG A 55 -1.73 -13.65 -17.17
C ARG A 55 -2.14 -14.21 -18.53
N MET A 56 -2.91 -15.30 -18.51
CA MET A 56 -3.59 -15.79 -19.70
C MET A 56 -4.88 -14.98 -19.88
N VAL A 57 -5.02 -14.30 -21.02
CA VAL A 57 -6.20 -13.50 -21.37
C VAL A 57 -6.79 -13.97 -22.68
N GLY A 58 -8.03 -13.56 -22.97
CA GLY A 58 -8.79 -14.03 -24.13
C GLY A 58 -9.74 -15.17 -23.79
N THR A 59 -10.32 -15.80 -24.81
CA THR A 59 -11.22 -16.95 -24.67
C THR A 59 -10.95 -17.96 -25.78
N GLY A 60 -11.00 -19.25 -25.45
CA GLY A 60 -10.78 -20.33 -26.42
C GLY A 60 -9.44 -20.20 -27.16
N ALA A 61 -9.47 -20.39 -28.48
CA ALA A 61 -8.30 -20.29 -29.35
C ALA A 61 -7.69 -18.88 -29.44
N GLY A 62 -8.42 -17.83 -29.00
CA GLY A 62 -7.91 -16.46 -28.92
C GLY A 62 -7.14 -16.14 -27.63
N SER A 63 -6.85 -17.17 -26.82
CA SER A 63 -6.13 -16.97 -25.56
C SER A 63 -4.65 -16.68 -25.81
N HIS A 64 -4.10 -15.70 -25.11
CA HIS A 64 -2.70 -15.31 -25.23
C HIS A 64 -2.14 -14.85 -23.87
N LEU A 65 -0.81 -14.91 -23.76
CA LEU A 65 -0.10 -14.47 -22.56
C LEU A 65 0.11 -12.96 -22.61
N VAL A 66 -0.22 -12.27 -21.52
CA VAL A 66 0.18 -10.89 -21.27
C VAL A 66 1.10 -10.90 -20.06
N GLU A 67 2.28 -10.29 -20.19
CA GLU A 67 3.25 -10.16 -19.11
C GLU A 67 3.55 -8.70 -18.83
N GLY A 68 3.68 -8.36 -17.56
CA GLY A 68 4.12 -7.04 -17.13
C GLY A 68 3.93 -6.82 -15.64
N ARG A 69 4.31 -5.63 -15.17
CA ARG A 69 4.02 -5.22 -13.80
C ARG A 69 2.52 -4.99 -13.65
N GLU A 70 1.89 -5.75 -12.78
CA GLU A 70 0.46 -5.67 -12.51
C GLU A 70 0.18 -4.53 -11.53
N ILE A 71 -0.86 -3.75 -11.80
CA ILE A 71 -1.31 -2.70 -10.89
C ILE A 71 -2.81 -2.90 -10.68
N LEU A 72 -3.18 -3.10 -9.43
CA LEU A 72 -4.54 -3.17 -8.93
C LEU A 72 -4.86 -1.86 -8.20
N TYR A 73 -5.85 -1.14 -8.71
CA TYR A 73 -6.39 0.05 -8.08
C TYR A 73 -7.65 -0.31 -7.33
N LEU A 74 -7.74 0.13 -6.07
CA LEU A 74 -8.87 -0.07 -5.17
C LEU A 74 -9.38 1.32 -4.77
N GLY A 75 -10.44 1.78 -5.43
CA GLY A 75 -10.98 3.12 -5.31
C GLY A 75 -11.86 3.33 -4.08
N ARG A 76 -11.98 4.58 -3.63
CA ARG A 76 -12.83 4.96 -2.47
C ARG A 76 -14.31 4.68 -2.67
N SER A 77 -14.76 4.58 -3.92
CA SER A 77 -16.13 4.22 -4.31
C SER A 77 -16.35 2.70 -4.37
N CYS A 78 -15.43 1.92 -3.80
CA CYS A 78 -15.45 0.46 -3.80
C CYS A 78 -15.36 -0.15 -5.22
N ASP A 79 -14.90 0.66 -6.18
CA ASP A 79 -14.55 0.26 -7.54
C ASP A 79 -13.11 -0.27 -7.59
N ALA A 80 -12.88 -1.29 -8.41
CA ALA A 80 -11.55 -1.84 -8.64
C ALA A 80 -11.18 -1.71 -10.11
N TYR A 81 -9.89 -1.55 -10.40
CA TYR A 81 -9.41 -1.52 -11.79
C TYR A 81 -8.05 -2.21 -11.94
N THR A 82 -7.91 -2.95 -13.02
CA THR A 82 -6.61 -3.42 -13.54
C THR A 82 -6.57 -3.25 -15.05
N LYS A 83 -5.38 -3.07 -15.62
CA LYS A 83 -5.22 -3.02 -17.09
C LYS A 83 -5.69 -4.31 -17.79
N VAL A 84 -5.54 -5.46 -17.12
CA VAL A 84 -5.77 -6.78 -17.70
C VAL A 84 -7.24 -7.20 -17.59
N PHE A 85 -7.87 -6.97 -16.44
CA PHE A 85 -9.24 -7.42 -16.15
C PHE A 85 -10.28 -6.30 -16.24
N GLY A 86 -9.86 -5.06 -16.48
CA GLY A 86 -10.74 -3.91 -16.58
C GLY A 86 -11.30 -3.48 -15.24
N TYR A 87 -12.55 -3.04 -15.22
CA TYR A 87 -13.25 -2.58 -14.03
C TYR A 87 -13.89 -3.74 -13.26
N GLY A 88 -13.98 -3.55 -11.95
CA GLY A 88 -14.59 -4.47 -11.01
C GLY A 88 -15.01 -3.75 -9.73
N SER A 89 -15.20 -4.52 -8.67
CA SER A 89 -15.50 -4.00 -7.34
C SER A 89 -14.56 -4.61 -6.32
N TRP A 90 -14.36 -3.95 -5.20
CA TRP A 90 -13.62 -4.53 -4.07
C TRP A 90 -14.33 -4.22 -2.76
N CYS A 91 -14.07 -5.05 -1.76
CA CYS A 91 -14.56 -4.82 -0.42
C CYS A 91 -13.68 -5.55 0.62
N TRP A 92 -13.71 -5.05 1.85
CA TRP A 92 -13.26 -5.75 3.03
C TRP A 92 -14.29 -6.77 3.47
N ALA A 93 -13.82 -7.97 3.79
CA ALA A 93 -14.61 -8.99 4.44
C ALA A 93 -14.00 -9.31 5.80
N ASN A 94 -14.75 -10.01 6.64
CA ASN A 94 -14.24 -10.49 7.93
C ASN A 94 -12.94 -11.31 7.73
N GLY A 95 -11.82 -10.71 8.11
CA GLY A 95 -10.49 -11.33 8.01
C GLY A 95 -9.76 -11.10 6.69
N GLY A 96 -10.02 -10.03 5.94
CA GLY A 96 -9.19 -9.59 4.82
C GLY A 96 -9.94 -8.70 3.83
N PHE A 97 -9.48 -8.66 2.59
CA PHE A 97 -10.17 -7.95 1.51
C PHE A 97 -10.04 -8.72 0.20
N PHE A 98 -10.89 -8.40 -0.76
CA PHE A 98 -10.81 -8.97 -2.10
C PHE A 98 -11.27 -7.98 -3.16
N ALA A 99 -10.81 -8.19 -4.39
CA ALA A 99 -11.28 -7.49 -5.58
C ALA A 99 -11.86 -8.51 -6.56
N LYS A 100 -13.06 -8.24 -7.06
CA LYS A 100 -13.78 -9.08 -8.01
C LYS A 100 -13.89 -8.38 -9.36
N PHE A 101 -13.53 -9.11 -10.41
CA PHE A 101 -13.68 -8.75 -11.81
C PHE A 101 -14.57 -9.80 -12.49
N ASP A 102 -14.97 -9.55 -13.74
CA ASP A 102 -15.87 -10.44 -14.48
C ASP A 102 -15.37 -11.89 -14.56
N ARG A 103 -14.05 -12.07 -14.79
CA ARG A 103 -13.43 -13.39 -14.99
C ARG A 103 -12.29 -13.72 -14.03
N HIS A 104 -12.01 -12.84 -13.07
CA HIS A 104 -10.90 -13.02 -12.12
C HIS A 104 -11.27 -12.42 -10.77
N HIS A 105 -10.67 -12.93 -9.70
CA HIS A 105 -10.75 -12.27 -8.41
C HIS A 105 -9.38 -12.35 -7.71
N PHE A 106 -9.06 -11.32 -6.95
CA PHE A 106 -7.89 -11.27 -6.08
C PHE A 106 -8.35 -11.42 -4.65
N GLY A 107 -7.93 -12.48 -3.97
CA GLY A 107 -8.19 -12.68 -2.55
C GLY A 107 -6.95 -12.34 -1.73
N PHE A 108 -7.12 -11.50 -0.71
CA PHE A 108 -6.09 -11.15 0.26
C PHE A 108 -6.52 -11.60 1.67
N PRO A 109 -6.59 -12.92 1.92
CA PRO A 109 -7.03 -13.44 3.21
C PRO A 109 -6.00 -13.13 4.30
N ARG A 110 -6.51 -12.71 5.46
CA ARG A 110 -5.80 -12.33 6.68
C ARG A 110 -4.77 -11.22 6.51
N GLN A 111 -5.02 -10.33 5.56
CA GLN A 111 -4.15 -9.21 5.22
C GLN A 111 -4.94 -7.91 5.27
N GLU A 112 -4.25 -6.81 5.56
CA GLU A 112 -4.87 -5.51 5.83
C GLU A 112 -4.23 -4.42 4.98
N LEU A 113 -5.06 -3.48 4.52
CA LEU A 113 -4.63 -2.30 3.79
C LEU A 113 -4.45 -1.13 4.78
N ALA A 114 -3.25 -1.02 5.34
CA ALA A 114 -2.93 0.05 6.27
C ALA A 114 -2.40 1.30 5.55
N CYS A 115 -2.99 2.46 5.85
CA CYS A 115 -2.51 3.77 5.46
C CYS A 115 -2.43 4.67 6.70
N LEU A 116 -1.41 5.53 6.77
CA LEU A 116 -1.27 6.50 7.87
C LEU A 116 -1.28 7.93 7.30
N PRO A 117 -2.14 8.83 7.82
CA PRO A 117 -3.24 8.56 8.76
C PRO A 117 -4.31 7.64 8.14
N GLU A 118 -5.08 6.93 8.98
CA GLU A 118 -6.10 6.01 8.45
C GLU A 118 -7.13 6.76 7.58
N PRO A 119 -7.38 6.27 6.36
CA PRO A 119 -8.27 6.93 5.43
C PRO A 119 -9.72 6.78 5.89
N SER A 120 -10.46 7.90 5.93
CA SER A 120 -11.87 7.92 6.35
C SER A 120 -12.83 7.13 5.46
N PHE A 121 -12.37 6.64 4.30
CA PHE A 121 -13.16 5.83 3.38
C PHE A 121 -13.07 4.32 3.65
N GLN A 122 -12.19 3.88 4.56
CA GLN A 122 -12.00 2.46 4.91
C GLN A 122 -13.32 1.82 5.37
N SER A 123 -14.17 2.58 6.05
CA SER A 123 -15.46 2.13 6.60
C SER A 123 -16.58 1.94 5.57
N ASN A 124 -16.41 2.37 4.32
CA ASN A 124 -17.50 2.35 3.33
C ASN A 124 -17.51 1.11 2.44
N CYS A 125 -16.39 0.39 2.32
CA CYS A 125 -16.26 -0.74 1.41
C CYS A 125 -16.36 -2.09 2.12
N GLY A 126 -17.32 -2.27 3.02
CA GLY A 126 -17.60 -3.57 3.64
C GLY A 126 -18.41 -4.49 2.72
N CYS A 127 -18.05 -5.78 2.73
CA CYS A 127 -18.97 -6.87 2.47
C CYS A 127 -19.40 -7.51 3.82
#